data_AF-A0A416TXX3-F1
#
_entry.id   AF-A0A416TXX3-F1
#
_cell.length_a   1.000
_cell.length_b   1.000
_cell.length_c   1.000
_cell.angle_alpha   90.00
_cell.angle_beta   90.00
_cell.angle_gamma   90.00
#
_symmetry.space_group_name_H-M   'P 1'
#
loop_
_entity.id
_entity.type
_entity.pdbx_description
1 polymer ?
#
loop_
_entity_poly.entity_id
_entity_poly.type
_entity_poly.pdbx_seq_one_letter_code
_entity_poly.pdbx_strand_id
1 'polypeptide(L)'
;MKIMVTLTQRTGVAYATAEYDGKIITVLAGGKISPDFANHIRGGKTAKAYRDNPEYVDKNGNILKNCEFTSSSTAAQFVTGRSTNGYKAWKVEKKLSLGQYLKDKGLR
;
A
#
# COMPACT_ATOMS: atom_id res chain seq x y z
N MET A 1 15.75 2.45 8.21
CA MET A 1 16.34 1.84 6.99
C MET A 1 15.25 1.89 5.94
N LYS A 2 15.45 2.63 4.85
CA LYS A 2 14.39 2.84 3.85
C LYS A 2 14.41 1.73 2.81
N ILE A 3 13.29 1.02 2.71
CA ILE A 3 13.09 -0.09 1.77
C ILE A 3 12.01 0.36 0.80
N MET A 4 12.38 0.58 -0.46
CA MET A 4 11.38 0.82 -1.50
C MET A 4 10.62 -0.48 -1.78
N VAL A 5 9.31 -0.38 -1.84
CA VAL A 5 8.42 -1.47 -2.20
C VAL A 5 7.41 -1.04 -3.24
N THR A 6 6.97 -1.99 -4.04
CA THR A 6 5.93 -1.81 -5.06
C THR A 6 4.80 -2.78 -4.79
N LEU A 7 3.58 -2.36 -5.09
CA LEU A 7 2.40 -3.20 -5.06
C LEU A 7 1.72 -3.06 -6.41
N THR A 8 1.40 -4.20 -7.03
CA THR A 8 0.63 -4.24 -8.27
C THR A 8 -0.42 -5.33 -8.13
N GLN A 9 -1.69 -4.98 -8.36
CA GLN A 9 -2.77 -5.94 -8.39
C GLN A 9 -2.63 -6.82 -9.65
N ARG A 10 -3.01 -8.10 -9.55
CA ARG A 10 -2.89 -9.07 -10.67
C ARG A 10 -3.62 -8.63 -11.94
N THR A 11 -4.72 -7.89 -11.80
CA THR A 11 -5.53 -7.34 -12.89
C THR A 11 -4.92 -6.08 -13.52
N GLY A 12 -3.86 -5.50 -12.93
CA GLY A 12 -3.23 -4.26 -13.37
C GLY A 12 -4.02 -2.98 -13.05
N VAL A 13 -5.21 -3.10 -12.45
CA VAL A 13 -6.12 -1.96 -12.18
C VAL A 13 -5.57 -1.02 -11.11
N ALA A 14 -4.84 -1.56 -10.13
CA ALA A 14 -4.26 -0.80 -9.03
C ALA A 14 -2.76 -1.10 -8.89
N TYR A 15 -1.97 -0.05 -8.71
CA TYR A 15 -0.53 -0.14 -8.49
C TYR A 15 -0.04 1.04 -7.65
N ALA A 16 0.97 0.84 -6.81
CA ALA A 16 1.59 1.93 -6.09
C ALA A 16 3.03 1.59 -5.70
N THR A 17 3.82 2.63 -5.49
CA THR A 17 5.15 2.55 -4.89
C THR A 17 5.08 3.10 -3.48
N ALA A 18 5.80 2.49 -2.55
CA ALA A 18 5.87 2.95 -1.17
C ALA A 18 7.28 2.80 -0.60
N GLU A 19 7.61 3.62 0.38
CA GLU A 19 8.83 3.53 1.16
C GLU A 19 8.50 2.96 2.54
N TYR A 20 9.18 1.89 2.95
CA TYR A 20 9.01 1.27 4.26
C TYR A 20 10.26 1.49 5.11
N ASP A 21 10.11 2.08 6.30
CA ASP A 21 11.23 2.32 7.22
C ASP A 21 11.37 1.25 8.33
N GLY A 22 10.51 0.23 8.34
CA GLY A 22 10.44 -0.77 9.42
C GLY A 22 9.27 -0.55 10.37
N LYS A 23 8.88 0.70 10.58
CA LYS A 23 7.71 1.07 11.40
C LYS A 23 6.59 1.69 10.58
N ILE A 24 6.94 2.62 9.71
CA ILE A 24 6.01 3.37 8.87
C ILE A 24 6.20 2.94 7.42
N ILE A 25 5.11 2.90 6.68
CA ILE A 25 5.09 2.76 5.23
C ILE A 25 4.45 4.00 4.61
N THR A 26 5.14 4.62 3.68
CA THR A 26 4.72 5.84 3.01
C THR A 26 4.45 5.53 1.55
N VAL A 27 3.18 5.48 1.17
CA VAL A 27 2.77 5.30 -0.23
C VAL A 27 3.04 6.61 -0.96
N LEU A 28 3.84 6.55 -2.04
CA LEU A 28 4.25 7.71 -2.80
C LEU A 28 3.15 8.12 -3.81
N ALA A 29 3.11 9.41 -4.13
CA ALA A 29 2.30 9.93 -5.22
C ALA A 29 2.68 9.30 -6.58
N GLY A 30 1.72 9.25 -7.51
CA GLY A 30 1.90 8.69 -8.86
C GLY A 30 1.43 7.23 -9.01
N GLY A 31 0.87 6.62 -7.97
CA GLY A 31 0.18 5.33 -8.06
C GLY A 31 -1.31 5.46 -8.41
N LYS A 32 -1.96 4.32 -8.57
CA LYS A 32 -3.39 4.15 -8.81
C LYS A 32 -4.01 3.17 -7.82
N ILE A 33 -5.09 3.57 -7.17
CA ILE A 33 -5.87 2.71 -6.28
C ILE A 33 -6.97 1.97 -7.04
N SER A 34 -7.43 0.86 -6.46
CA SER A 34 -8.63 0.17 -6.92
C SER A 34 -9.87 1.05 -6.67
N PRO A 35 -10.79 1.16 -7.66
CA PRO A 35 -12.05 1.89 -7.49
C PRO A 35 -12.99 1.19 -6.50
N ASP A 36 -12.89 -0.13 -6.40
CA ASP A 36 -13.67 -0.92 -5.46
C ASP A 36 -13.01 -0.93 -4.08
N PHE A 37 -13.79 -0.61 -3.03
CA PHE A 37 -13.40 -0.73 -1.63
C PHE A 37 -14.38 -1.64 -0.90
N ALA A 38 -13.92 -2.83 -0.51
CA ALA A 38 -14.78 -3.82 0.12
C ALA A 38 -15.30 -3.33 1.49
N ASN A 39 -16.62 -3.40 1.70
CA ASN A 39 -17.29 -2.93 2.92
C ASN A 39 -16.88 -3.68 4.20
N HIS A 40 -16.33 -4.89 4.07
CA HIS A 40 -15.97 -5.76 5.21
C HIS A 40 -14.50 -5.65 5.66
N ILE A 41 -13.76 -4.64 5.18
CA ILE A 41 -12.34 -4.48 5.55
C ILE A 41 -12.23 -3.96 6.99
N ARG A 42 -11.87 -4.86 7.91
CA ARG A 42 -11.49 -4.51 9.29
C ARG A 42 -10.18 -3.70 9.28
N GLY A 43 -10.16 -2.56 9.98
CA GLY A 43 -8.97 -1.69 10.10
C GLY A 43 -8.76 -0.70 8.94
N GLY A 44 -9.57 -0.75 7.89
CA GLY A 44 -9.45 0.11 6.71
C GLY A 44 -9.89 1.56 6.91
N LYS A 45 -10.12 2.04 8.13
CA LYS A 45 -10.63 3.41 8.39
C LYS A 45 -9.67 4.48 7.87
N THR A 46 -8.38 4.36 8.16
CA THR A 46 -7.34 5.29 7.66
C THR A 46 -7.18 5.17 6.15
N ALA A 47 -7.20 3.95 5.60
CA ALA A 47 -7.16 3.73 4.17
C ALA A 47 -8.35 4.39 3.47
N LYS A 48 -9.55 4.28 4.04
CA LYS A 48 -10.76 4.94 3.54
C LYS A 48 -10.66 6.46 3.66
N ALA A 49 -10.19 6.98 4.79
CA ALA A 49 -10.00 8.42 4.99
C ALA A 49 -9.08 9.06 3.93
N TYR A 50 -7.96 8.41 3.58
CA TYR A 50 -7.10 8.90 2.49
C TYR A 50 -7.75 8.77 1.11
N ARG A 51 -8.57 7.74 0.87
CA ARG A 51 -9.29 7.57 -0.40
C ARG A 51 -10.40 8.59 -0.61
N ASP A 52 -11.14 8.89 0.45
CA ASP A 52 -12.23 9.87 0.42
C ASP A 52 -11.69 11.31 0.42
N ASN A 53 -10.39 11.52 0.65
CA ASN A 53 -9.78 12.84 0.64
C ASN A 53 -9.28 13.22 -0.78
N PRO A 54 -9.93 14.21 -1.43
CA PRO A 54 -9.56 14.65 -2.79
C PRO A 54 -8.17 15.28 -2.90
N GLU A 55 -7.56 15.69 -1.79
CA GLU A 55 -6.18 16.19 -1.79
C GLU A 55 -5.14 15.07 -1.99
N TYR A 56 -5.49 13.84 -1.60
CA TYR A 56 -4.59 12.69 -1.66
C TYR A 56 -4.94 11.77 -2.83
N VAL A 57 -6.23 11.65 -3.17
CA VAL A 57 -6.70 10.77 -4.24
C VAL A 57 -7.71 11.49 -5.12
N ASP A 58 -7.49 11.49 -6.43
CA ASP A 58 -8.46 12.07 -7.36
C ASP A 58 -9.70 11.16 -7.59
N LYS A 59 -10.71 11.70 -8.28
CA LYS A 59 -11.92 10.93 -8.64
C LYS A 59 -11.65 9.70 -9.52
N ASN A 60 -10.50 9.64 -10.18
CA ASN A 60 -10.06 8.54 -11.03
C ASN A 60 -9.23 7.49 -10.27
N GLY A 61 -9.05 7.66 -8.96
CA GLY A 61 -8.24 6.80 -8.11
C GLY A 61 -6.74 6.99 -8.27
N ASN A 62 -6.26 8.14 -8.75
CA ASN A 62 -4.85 8.44 -8.83
C ASN A 62 -4.36 9.07 -7.51
N ILE A 63 -3.21 8.63 -7.03
CA ILE A 63 -2.61 9.11 -5.78
C ILE A 63 -1.84 10.40 -6.08
N LEU A 64 -2.32 11.51 -5.53
CA LEU A 64 -1.79 12.87 -5.75
C LEU A 64 -0.71 13.27 -4.75
N LYS A 65 -0.81 12.79 -3.50
CA LYS A 65 0.12 13.10 -2.41
C LYS A 65 0.57 11.83 -1.70
N ASN A 66 1.71 11.93 -1.00
CA ASN A 66 2.23 10.82 -0.22
C ASN A 66 1.31 10.52 0.98
N CYS A 67 0.99 9.25 1.19
CA CYS A 67 0.12 8.78 2.27
C CYS A 67 0.93 7.92 3.26
N GLU A 68 0.99 8.33 4.52
CA GLU A 68 1.74 7.64 5.56
C GLU A 68 0.84 6.68 6.35
N PHE A 69 1.32 5.46 6.58
CA PHE A 69 0.61 4.45 7.33
C PHE A 69 1.54 3.78 8.35
N THR A 70 1.02 3.53 9.55
CA THR A 70 1.72 2.77 10.60
C THR A 70 1.70 1.26 10.38
N SER A 71 1.01 0.78 9.34
CA SER A 71 0.88 -0.64 9.02
C SER A 71 0.94 -0.90 7.53
N SER A 72 1.81 -1.85 7.15
CA SER A 72 1.95 -2.34 5.78
C SER A 72 0.65 -2.89 5.20
N SER A 73 -0.18 -3.53 6.03
CA SER A 73 -1.49 -4.05 5.62
C SER A 73 -2.49 -2.93 5.35
N THR A 74 -2.53 -1.88 6.17
CA THR A 74 -3.41 -0.72 5.94
C THR A 74 -3.03 0.00 4.65
N ALA A 75 -1.74 0.17 4.37
CA ALA A 75 -1.28 0.73 3.11
C ALA A 75 -1.64 -0.17 1.91
N ALA A 76 -1.51 -1.50 2.04
CA ALA A 76 -1.91 -2.41 0.98
C ALA A 76 -3.43 -2.37 0.73
N GLN A 77 -4.23 -2.26 1.80
CA GLN A 77 -5.67 -2.03 1.71
C GLN A 77 -5.97 -0.69 1.03
N PHE A 78 -5.20 0.38 1.31
CA PHE A 78 -5.30 1.69 0.64
C PHE A 78 -5.09 1.62 -0.87
N VAL A 79 -4.29 0.69 -1.38
CA VAL A 79 -4.11 0.53 -2.83
C VAL A 79 -5.13 -0.45 -3.41
N THR A 80 -5.28 -1.63 -2.81
CA THR A 80 -6.05 -2.75 -3.38
C THR A 80 -7.54 -2.69 -3.12
N GLY A 81 -7.96 -2.01 -2.05
CA GLY A 81 -9.36 -1.88 -1.67
C GLY A 81 -9.97 -3.19 -1.19
N ARG A 82 -9.12 -4.13 -0.77
CA ARG A 82 -9.49 -5.44 -0.24
C ARG A 82 -8.65 -5.75 0.98
N SER A 83 -9.11 -6.70 1.80
CA SER A 83 -8.31 -7.22 2.90
C SER A 83 -7.04 -7.90 2.36
N THR A 84 -5.89 -7.25 2.56
CA THR A 84 -4.63 -7.64 1.94
C THR A 84 -3.53 -7.68 3.00
N ASN A 85 -2.75 -8.76 3.01
CA ASN A 85 -1.58 -8.88 3.86
C ASN A 85 -0.42 -8.08 3.27
N GLY A 86 -0.08 -6.96 3.92
CA GLY A 86 0.96 -6.04 3.45
C GLY A 86 2.32 -6.71 3.23
N TYR A 87 2.73 -7.62 4.12
CA TYR A 87 4.01 -8.29 4.01
C TYR A 87 4.13 -9.21 2.79
N LYS A 88 3.00 -9.69 2.25
CA LYS A 88 2.98 -10.51 1.02
C LYS A 88 2.77 -9.67 -0.25
N ALA A 89 1.97 -8.61 -0.13
CA ALA A 89 1.55 -7.76 -1.24
C ALA A 89 2.62 -6.77 -1.69
N TRP A 90 3.32 -6.14 -0.74
CA TRP A 90 4.44 -5.25 -1.03
C TRP A 90 5.66 -6.06 -1.47
N LYS A 91 6.30 -5.63 -2.56
CA LYS A 91 7.46 -6.26 -3.18
C LYS A 91 8.66 -5.31 -3.20
N VAL A 92 9.79 -5.69 -2.61
CA VAL A 92 11.02 -4.84 -2.57
C VAL A 92 11.65 -4.74 -3.96
N GLU A 93 11.69 -5.89 -4.64
CA GLU A 93 12.01 -6.03 -6.05
C GLU A 93 10.92 -6.93 -6.64
N LYS A 94 10.60 -6.83 -7.93
CA LYS A 94 9.40 -7.42 -8.59
C LYS A 94 9.08 -8.91 -8.27
N LYS A 95 9.97 -9.63 -7.58
CA LYS A 95 9.81 -11.03 -7.16
C LYS A 95 9.82 -11.25 -5.63
N LEU A 96 10.40 -10.35 -4.82
CA LEU A 96 10.60 -10.59 -3.38
C LEU A 96 9.57 -9.86 -2.53
N SER A 97 8.82 -10.58 -1.70
CA SER A 97 7.85 -9.97 -0.77
C SER A 97 8.57 -9.27 0.38
N LEU A 98 7.98 -8.17 0.87
CA LEU A 98 8.50 -7.42 2.01
C LEU A 98 8.72 -8.32 3.23
N GLY A 99 7.79 -9.22 3.51
CA GLY A 99 7.92 -10.17 4.62
C GLY A 99 9.09 -11.13 4.46
N GLN A 100 9.36 -11.61 3.24
CA GLN A 100 10.49 -12.50 2.98
C GLN A 100 11.81 -11.74 3.10
N TYR A 101 11.87 -10.51 2.55
CA TYR A 101 13.04 -9.65 2.65
C TYR A 101 13.42 -9.35 4.11
N LEU A 102 12.43 -9.02 4.95
CA LEU A 102 12.69 -8.73 6.37
C LEU A 102 13.21 -9.94 7.13
N LYS A 103 12.70 -11.14 6.84
CA LYS A 103 13.19 -12.40 7.42
C LYS A 103 14.63 -12.69 7.01
N ASP A 104 14.93 -12.56 5.72
CA ASP A 104 16.27 -12.79 5.16
C ASP A 104 17.32 -11.85 5.80
N LYS A 105 16.92 -10.61 6.08
CA LYS A 105 17.76 -9.61 6.76
C LYS A 105 17.78 -9.73 8.28
N GLY A 106 17.07 -10.69 8.88
CA GLY A 106 16.98 -10.83 10.34
C GLY A 106 16.29 -9.64 11.05
N LEU A 107 15.48 -8.87 10.32
CA LEU A 107 14.77 -7.69 10.83
C LEU A 107 13.41 -8.05 11.44
N ARG A 108 12.99 -9.31 11.31
CA ARG A 108 11.75 -9.88 11.84
C ARG A 108 11.85 -11.40 11.94
#